data_AF-A0A821Z2H7-F1
#
_entry.id   AF-A0A821Z2H7-F1
#
_cell.length_a   1.000
_cell.length_b   1.000
_cell.length_c   1.000
_cell.angle_alpha   90.00
_cell.angle_beta   90.00
_cell.angle_gamma   90.00
#
_symmetry.space_group_name_H-M   'P 1'
#
loop_
_entity.id
_entity.type
_entity.pdbx_description
1 polymer ?
#
loop_
_entity_poly.entity_id
_entity_poly.type
_entity_poly.pdbx_seq_one_letter_code
_entity_poly.pdbx_strand_id
1 'polypeptide(L)'
;MGRFWSLENVTLNQNEYRYFVSGMDSPMETPPTYSYVCTTAEFVRYDNSKSPYGLYNFSNKFYIKNLQFQPFNVNGSTFGLPNYCTSFFTRGIWMAITSSLLCLGILLFGIYHLMNVKSNDRFDDPKGKPLIIKAQE
;
A
#
# COMPACT_ATOMS: atom_id res chain seq x y z
N MET A 1 -15.73 -10.81 -10.82
CA MET A 1 -14.42 -11.49 -10.91
C MET A 1 -13.67 -10.88 -12.07
N GLY A 2 -12.57 -10.16 -11.81
CA GLY A 2 -11.76 -9.58 -12.88
C GLY A 2 -10.92 -10.65 -13.58
N ARG A 3 -10.74 -10.55 -14.90
CA ARG A 3 -9.76 -11.35 -15.65
C ARG A 3 -8.43 -10.61 -15.62
N PHE A 4 -7.36 -11.30 -15.25
CA PHE A 4 -6.00 -10.79 -15.24
C PHE A 4 -5.10 -11.76 -15.99
N TRP A 5 -4.04 -11.23 -16.60
CA TRP A 5 -2.94 -12.03 -17.11
C TRP A 5 -1.70 -11.82 -16.25
N SER A 6 -0.85 -12.83 -16.21
CA SER A 6 0.39 -12.84 -15.44
C SER A 6 1.51 -13.47 -16.27
N LEU A 7 2.75 -13.14 -15.93
CA LEU A 7 3.92 -13.80 -16.52
C LEU A 7 4.34 -14.98 -15.65
N GLU A 8 4.20 -16.20 -16.17
CA GLU A 8 4.47 -17.40 -15.39
C GLU A 8 5.94 -17.78 -15.36
N ASN A 9 6.58 -17.91 -16.53
CA ASN A 9 7.95 -18.40 -16.67
C ASN A 9 8.75 -17.59 -17.69
N VAL A 10 10.03 -17.37 -17.39
CA VAL A 10 11.00 -16.79 -18.32
C VAL A 10 12.16 -17.76 -18.51
N THR A 11 12.47 -18.08 -19.77
CA THR A 11 13.56 -18.99 -20.13
C THR A 11 14.60 -18.25 -20.96
N LEU A 12 15.88 -18.41 -20.61
CA LEU A 12 17.01 -17.87 -21.36
C LEU A 12 17.73 -19.02 -22.06
N ASN A 13 17.69 -19.07 -23.40
CA ASN A 13 18.21 -20.17 -24.23
C ASN A 13 19.72 -20.49 -24.04
N GLN A 14 20.46 -19.72 -23.24
CA GLN A 14 21.87 -19.96 -22.98
C GLN A 14 22.10 -21.07 -21.92
N ASN A 15 21.10 -21.40 -21.10
CA ASN A 15 21.12 -22.52 -20.15
C ASN A 15 19.66 -22.92 -19.81
N GLU A 16 19.36 -24.20 -19.59
CA GLU A 16 18.01 -24.75 -19.30
C GLU A 16 17.42 -24.32 -17.92
N TYR A 17 17.69 -23.10 -17.49
CA TYR A 17 17.23 -22.55 -16.21
C TYR A 17 15.96 -21.73 -16.38
N ARG A 18 15.03 -21.91 -15.43
CA ARG A 18 13.81 -21.11 -15.31
C ARG A 18 14.05 -19.91 -14.41
N TYR A 19 13.60 -18.75 -14.86
CA TYR A 19 13.64 -17.52 -14.10
C TYR A 19 12.22 -17.06 -13.81
N PHE A 20 12.03 -16.54 -12.60
CA PHE A 20 10.77 -15.97 -12.16
C PHE A 20 10.95 -14.48 -11.87
N VAL A 21 9.88 -13.73 -12.03
CA VAL A 21 9.85 -12.31 -11.68
C VAL A 21 9.95 -12.20 -10.16
N SER A 22 10.92 -11.44 -9.67
CA SER A 22 11.05 -11.15 -8.25
C SER A 22 10.57 -9.72 -8.00
N GLY A 23 9.45 -9.61 -7.28
CA GLY A 23 8.79 -8.34 -6.98
C GLY A 23 7.97 -8.45 -5.69
N MET A 24 7.70 -7.31 -5.05
CA MET A 24 7.14 -7.25 -3.69
C MET A 24 5.70 -7.74 -3.57
N ASP A 25 4.97 -7.88 -4.68
CA ASP A 25 3.61 -8.40 -4.75
C ASP A 25 3.37 -9.06 -6.14
N SER A 26 3.09 -10.37 -6.13
CA SER A 26 2.42 -11.19 -7.17
C SER A 26 2.99 -11.20 -8.62
N PRO A 27 2.66 -12.22 -9.44
CA PRO A 27 3.23 -12.39 -10.78
C PRO A 27 2.71 -11.34 -11.78
N MET A 28 3.34 -10.16 -11.88
CA MET A 28 3.08 -9.13 -12.93
C MET A 28 1.59 -8.98 -13.31
N GLU A 29 0.69 -9.09 -12.34
CA GLU A 29 -0.73 -9.29 -12.62
C GLU A 29 -1.33 -8.01 -13.20
N THR A 30 -1.83 -8.11 -14.41
CA THR A 30 -2.28 -6.96 -15.19
C THR A 30 -3.61 -7.26 -15.86
N PRO A 31 -4.54 -6.29 -15.94
CA PRO A 31 -5.76 -6.48 -16.71
C PRO A 31 -5.46 -6.69 -18.21
N PRO A 32 -6.30 -7.44 -18.96
CA PRO A 32 -6.04 -7.77 -20.37
C PRO A 32 -5.99 -6.56 -21.31
N THR A 33 -6.64 -5.45 -20.99
CA THR A 33 -6.59 -4.21 -21.78
C THR A 33 -5.40 -3.32 -21.45
N TYR A 34 -4.61 -3.66 -20.43
CA TYR A 34 -3.52 -2.84 -19.91
C TYR A 34 -2.16 -3.44 -20.30
N SER A 35 -1.17 -2.56 -20.45
CA SER A 35 0.23 -2.93 -20.62
C SER A 35 0.95 -2.92 -19.28
N TYR A 36 1.84 -3.87 -19.03
CA TYR A 36 2.68 -3.85 -17.83
C TYR A 36 3.91 -2.98 -18.09
N VAL A 37 4.23 -2.09 -17.16
CA VAL A 37 5.35 -1.14 -17.25
C VAL A 37 6.22 -1.22 -16.00
N CYS A 38 7.53 -1.38 -16.19
CA CYS A 38 8.49 -1.36 -15.10
C CYS A 38 9.82 -0.71 -15.46
N THR A 39 10.28 0.20 -14.62
CA THR A 39 11.60 0.85 -14.78
C THR A 39 12.74 -0.15 -14.63
N THR A 40 12.64 -1.05 -13.66
CA THR A 40 13.63 -2.10 -13.40
C THR A 40 12.91 -3.39 -13.05
N ALA A 41 12.79 -4.30 -14.00
CA ALA A 41 12.22 -5.63 -13.77
C ALA A 41 13.34 -6.59 -13.37
N GLU A 42 13.29 -7.13 -12.16
CA GLU A 42 14.25 -8.13 -11.65
C GLU A 42 13.73 -9.55 -11.84
N PHE A 43 14.58 -10.42 -12.38
CA PHE A 43 14.28 -11.83 -12.59
C PHE A 43 15.30 -12.68 -11.85
N VAL A 44 14.81 -13.60 -11.02
CA VAL A 44 15.63 -14.45 -10.15
C VAL A 44 15.56 -15.90 -10.64
N ARG A 45 16.71 -16.56 -10.69
CA ARG A 45 16.80 -17.96 -11.09
C ARG A 45 16.13 -18.87 -10.06
N TYR A 46 15.32 -19.81 -10.54
CA TYR A 46 14.84 -20.91 -9.73
C TYR A 46 15.86 -22.04 -9.68
N ASP A 47 16.11 -22.54 -8.46
CA ASP A 47 17.04 -23.63 -8.21
C ASP A 47 16.36 -24.73 -7.39
N ASN A 48 16.12 -25.85 -8.05
CA ASN A 48 15.43 -27.02 -7.52
C ASN A 48 16.34 -27.84 -6.58
N SER A 49 17.67 -27.61 -6.61
CA SER A 49 18.65 -28.44 -5.93
C SER A 49 18.84 -28.11 -4.44
N LYS A 50 18.42 -26.91 -4.01
CA LYS A 50 18.74 -26.37 -2.67
C LYS A 50 17.64 -26.60 -1.62
N SER A 51 16.46 -27.06 -2.01
CA SER A 51 15.35 -27.36 -1.09
C SER A 51 14.28 -28.22 -1.77
N PRO A 52 13.59 -29.12 -1.06
CA PRO A 52 12.42 -29.84 -1.58
C PRO A 52 11.26 -28.92 -2.00
N TYR A 53 11.27 -27.64 -1.59
CA TYR A 53 10.30 -26.63 -2.01
C TYR A 53 10.78 -25.73 -3.16
N GLY A 54 12.00 -25.95 -3.66
CA GLY A 54 12.69 -25.09 -4.63
C GLY A 54 13.01 -23.71 -4.06
N LEU A 55 14.25 -23.23 -4.24
CA LEU A 55 14.66 -21.93 -3.74
C LEU A 55 14.99 -20.97 -4.88
N TYR A 56 14.57 -19.73 -4.72
CA TYR A 56 15.02 -18.62 -5.56
C TYR A 56 16.49 -18.33 -5.23
N ASN A 57 17.36 -18.48 -6.22
CA ASN A 57 18.79 -18.19 -6.08
C ASN A 57 19.04 -16.72 -6.40
N PHE A 58 18.96 -15.86 -5.38
CA PHE A 58 19.19 -14.41 -5.49
C PHE A 58 20.60 -14.01 -5.93
N SER A 59 21.56 -14.95 -5.94
CA SER A 59 22.91 -14.71 -6.46
C SER A 59 22.93 -14.60 -7.99
N ASN A 60 22.03 -15.35 -8.66
CA ASN A 60 21.89 -15.35 -10.11
C ASN A 60 20.60 -14.63 -10.50
N LYS A 61 20.67 -13.31 -10.62
CA LYS A 61 19.59 -12.46 -11.10
C LYS A 61 20.02 -11.60 -12.28
N PHE A 62 19.07 -11.31 -13.16
CA PHE A 62 19.24 -10.32 -14.22
C PHE A 62 18.14 -9.27 -14.12
N TYR A 63 18.39 -8.09 -14.67
CA TYR A 63 17.43 -7.00 -14.69
C TYR A 63 17.21 -6.51 -16.12
N ILE A 64 15.96 -6.17 -16.43
CA ILE A 64 15.59 -5.47 -17.66
C ILE A 64 15.18 -4.05 -17.28
N LYS A 65 15.85 -3.06 -17.88
CA LYS A 65 15.48 -1.65 -17.72
C LYS A 65 14.38 -1.28 -18.69
N ASN A 66 13.43 -0.46 -18.25
CA ASN A 66 12.32 0.07 -19.05
C ASN A 66 11.54 -1.02 -19.79
N LEU A 67 11.11 -2.05 -19.05
CA LEU A 67 10.29 -3.12 -19.59
C LEU A 67 8.85 -2.62 -19.77
N GLN A 68 8.32 -2.69 -21.00
CA GLN A 68 6.91 -2.50 -21.28
C GLN A 68 6.42 -3.56 -22.26
N PHE A 69 5.33 -4.27 -21.92
CA PHE A 69 4.72 -5.23 -22.83
C PHE A 69 3.23 -5.48 -22.52
N GLN A 70 2.52 -5.98 -23.53
CA GLN A 70 1.12 -6.38 -23.43
C GLN A 70 0.90 -7.63 -24.29
N PRO A 71 0.61 -8.80 -23.70
CA PRO A 71 0.49 -10.05 -24.44
C PRO A 71 -0.88 -10.26 -25.10
N PHE A 72 -1.94 -9.68 -24.55
CA PHE A 72 -3.32 -9.92 -24.99
C PHE A 72 -4.06 -8.62 -25.30
N ASN A 73 -5.09 -8.72 -26.16
CA ASN A 73 -6.06 -7.65 -26.42
C ASN A 73 -5.44 -6.29 -26.82
N VAL A 74 -4.45 -6.33 -27.72
CA VAL A 74 -3.78 -5.13 -28.26
C VAL A 74 -4.64 -4.56 -29.38
N ASN A 75 -5.02 -3.28 -29.26
CA ASN A 75 -5.77 -2.56 -30.28
C ASN A 75 -4.84 -1.66 -31.09
N GLY A 76 -4.90 -1.75 -32.42
CA GLY A 76 -4.28 -0.77 -33.31
C GLY A 76 -2.75 -0.67 -33.21
N SER A 77 -2.05 -1.76 -32.88
CA SER A 77 -0.58 -1.83 -32.72
C SER A 77 0.01 -0.92 -31.62
N THR A 78 -0.82 -0.34 -30.77
CA THR A 78 -0.41 0.50 -29.64
C THR A 78 -0.64 -0.21 -28.32
N PHE A 79 0.24 0.05 -27.34
CA PHE A 79 0.00 -0.39 -25.96
C PHE A 79 -1.25 0.29 -25.38
N GLY A 80 -2.02 -0.48 -24.60
CA GLY A 80 -3.11 0.03 -23.78
C GLY A 80 -2.59 0.81 -22.57
N LEU A 81 -3.49 1.11 -21.63
CA LEU A 81 -3.15 1.88 -20.43
C LEU A 81 -1.99 1.21 -19.66
N PRO A 82 -1.02 1.98 -19.14
CA PRO A 82 0.09 1.42 -18.38
C PRO A 82 -0.35 1.00 -16.97
N ASN A 83 0.08 -0.19 -16.56
CA ASN A 83 0.03 -0.71 -15.19
C ASN A 83 1.46 -0.80 -14.66
N TYR A 84 1.78 -0.01 -13.64
CA TYR A 84 3.15 0.10 -13.15
C TYR A 84 3.49 -1.00 -12.14
N CYS A 85 4.73 -1.49 -12.19
CA CYS A 85 5.26 -2.53 -11.28
C CYS A 85 5.47 -2.10 -9.83
N THR A 86 5.14 -0.85 -9.48
CA THR A 86 5.31 -0.30 -8.14
C THR A 86 3.99 0.24 -7.63
N SER A 87 3.67 -0.09 -6.38
CA SER A 87 2.54 0.50 -5.68
C SER A 87 2.83 1.95 -5.35
N PHE A 88 1.84 2.84 -5.52
CA PHE A 88 1.96 4.26 -5.16
C PHE A 88 2.39 4.47 -3.70
N PHE A 89 1.89 3.61 -2.80
CA PHE A 89 2.24 3.63 -1.38
C PHE A 89 2.69 2.25 -0.94
N THR A 90 3.80 2.19 -0.22
CA THR A 90 4.28 0.94 0.39
C THR A 90 3.39 0.55 1.57
N ARG A 91 3.41 -0.73 1.95
CA ARG A 91 2.73 -1.22 3.16
C ARG A 91 3.07 -0.38 4.40
N GLY A 92 4.34 0.01 4.54
CA GLY A 92 4.79 0.84 5.66
C GLY A 92 4.17 2.24 5.66
N ILE A 93 4.10 2.90 4.49
CA ILE A 93 3.49 4.23 4.37
C ILE A 93 1.99 4.17 4.70
N TRP A 94 1.28 3.14 4.27
CA TRP A 94 -0.13 2.96 4.61
C TRP A 94 -0.37 2.81 6.12
N MET A 95 0.47 2.02 6.81
CA MET A 95 0.36 1.86 8.25
C MET A 95 0.66 3.17 9.00
N ALA A 96 1.64 3.95 8.52
CA ALA A 96 1.99 5.24 9.10
C ALA A 96 0.91 6.30 8.89
N ILE A 97 0.40 6.45 7.66
CA ILE A 97 -0.67 7.41 7.34
C ILE A 97 -1.93 7.10 8.16
N THR A 98 -2.34 5.83 8.19
CA THR A 98 -3.55 5.42 8.92
C THR A 98 -3.42 5.68 10.42
N SER A 99 -2.27 5.34 11.02
CA SER A 99 -2.01 5.57 12.44
C SER A 99 -1.93 7.06 12.78
N SER A 100 -1.23 7.85 11.95
CA SER A 100 -1.12 9.29 12.15
C SER A 100 -2.48 9.99 12.05
N LEU A 101 -3.31 9.61 11.08
CA LEU A 101 -4.66 10.14 10.92
C LEU A 101 -5.55 9.83 12.13
N LEU A 102 -5.43 8.62 12.69
CA LEU A 102 -6.15 8.22 13.91
C LEU A 102 -5.74 9.09 15.11
N CYS A 103 -4.44 9.23 15.36
CA CYS A 103 -3.93 10.09 16.43
C CYS A 103 -4.36 11.55 16.27
N LEU A 104 -4.32 12.06 15.04
CA LEU A 104 -4.76 13.41 14.72
C LEU A 104 -6.26 13.59 14.96
N GLY A 105 -7.09 12.60 14.62
CA GLY A 105 -8.51 12.59 14.92
C GLY A 105 -8.82 12.68 16.41
N ILE A 106 -8.10 11.90 17.24
CA ILE A 106 -8.24 11.93 18.71
C ILE A 106 -7.82 13.30 19.26
N LEU A 107 -6.73 13.87 18.75
CA LEU A 107 -6.22 15.17 19.18
C LEU A 107 -7.20 16.31 18.86
N LEU A 108 -7.76 16.33 17.63
CA LEU A 108 -8.77 17.32 17.24
C LEU A 108 -10.03 17.20 18.08
N PHE A 109 -10.48 15.98 18.38
CA PHE A 109 -11.62 15.74 19.26
C PHE A 109 -11.37 16.29 20.67
N GLY A 110 -10.16 16.08 21.22
CA GLY A 110 -9.77 16.64 22.51
C GLY A 110 -9.79 18.18 22.52
N ILE A 111 -9.20 18.81 21.50
CA ILE A 111 -9.20 20.29 21.38
C ILE A 111 -10.62 20.83 21.22
N TYR A 112 -11.45 20.21 20.38
CA TYR A 112 -12.85 20.60 20.20
C TYR A 112 -13.61 20.61 21.53
N HIS A 113 -13.41 19.59 22.37
CA HIS A 113 -14.03 19.53 23.68
C HIS A 113 -13.51 20.61 24.64
N LEU A 114 -12.20 20.89 24.63
CA LEU A 114 -11.61 21.96 25.45
C LEU A 114 -12.18 23.33 25.08
N MET A 115 -12.39 23.61 23.80
CA MET A 115 -12.98 24.87 23.34
C MET A 115 -14.44 25.05 23.78
N ASN A 116 -15.15 23.97 24.09
CA ASN A 116 -16.56 24.01 24.51
C ASN A 116 -16.75 23.95 26.03
N VAL A 117 -15.67 24.05 26.81
CA VAL A 117 -15.77 24.13 28.28
C VAL A 117 -16.27 25.53 28.65
N LYS A 118 -17.54 25.60 29.05
CA LYS A 118 -18.12 26.81 29.63
C LYS A 118 -17.65 26.96 31.07
N SER A 119 -16.99 28.07 31.38
CA SER A 119 -16.70 28.45 32.77
C SER A 119 -18.01 28.68 33.51
N ASN A 120 -18.06 28.21 34.75
CA ASN A 120 -19.20 28.39 35.63
C ASN A 120 -19.43 29.90 35.92
N ASP A 121 -20.45 30.48 35.29
CA ASP A 121 -20.92 31.86 35.48
C ASP A 121 -21.87 32.00 36.69
N ARG A 122 -21.53 31.36 37.82
CA ARG A 122 -22.32 31.42 39.05
C ARG A 122 -21.81 32.47 40.03
N PHE A 123 -20.55 32.84 39.90
CA PHE A 123 -19.89 33.73 40.85
C PHE A 123 -19.75 35.17 40.32
N ASP A 124 -20.05 35.41 39.04
CA ASP A 124 -20.04 36.73 38.40
C ASP A 124 -21.45 37.29 38.12
N ASP A 125 -22.51 36.55 38.46
CA ASP A 125 -23.88 37.03 38.27
C ASP A 125 -24.43 37.62 39.59
N PRO A 126 -24.39 38.96 39.81
CA PRO A 126 -24.90 39.62 41.02
C PRO A 126 -26.42 39.48 41.20
N LYS A 127 -27.11 38.81 40.27
CA LYS A 127 -28.54 38.45 40.34
C LYS A 127 -28.79 36.96 40.65
N GLY A 128 -27.76 36.14 40.81
CA GLY A 128 -27.87 34.73 41.15
C GLY A 128 -28.36 34.53 42.60
N LYS A 129 -29.41 33.74 42.80
CA LYS A 129 -29.97 33.45 44.15
C LYS A 129 -28.86 32.91 45.08
N PRO A 130 -28.57 33.56 46.22
CA PRO A 130 -27.55 33.08 47.14
C PRO A 130 -27.95 31.71 47.72
N LEU A 131 -26.96 30.82 47.84
CA LEU A 131 -27.12 29.52 48.47
C LEU A 131 -27.41 29.71 49.97
N ILE A 132 -28.61 29.33 50.40
CA ILE A 132 -28.96 29.30 51.82
C ILE A 132 -28.44 27.98 52.40
N ILE A 133 -27.32 28.05 53.12
CA ILE A 133 -26.79 26.92 53.88
C ILE A 133 -27.51 26.92 55.22
N LYS A 134 -28.40 25.95 55.47
CA LYS A 134 -28.90 25.72 56.83
C LYS A 134 -27.87 24.87 57.56
N ALA A 135 -27.04 25.50 58.39
CA ALA A 135 -26.32 24.78 59.43
C ALA A 135 -27.37 24.33 60.46
N GLN A 136 -27.59 23.02 60.53
CA GLN A 136 -28.38 22.43 61.60
C GLN A 136 -27.39 22.16 62.74
N GLU A 137 -27.47 22.95 63.82
CA GLU A 137 -26.86 22.60 65.11
C GLU A 137 -27.52 21.36 65.71
#